data_AF-A0A561VYU9-F1
#
_entry.id   AF-A0A561VYU9-F1
#
_cell.length_a   1.000
_cell.length_b   1.000
_cell.length_c   1.000
_cell.angle_alpha   90.00
_cell.angle_beta   90.00
_cell.angle_gamma   90.00
#
_symmetry.space_group_name_H-M   'P 1'
#
loop_
_entity.id
_entity.type
_entity.pdbx_description
1 polymer ?
#
loop_
_entity_poly.entity_id
_entity_poly.type
_entity_poly.pdbx_seq_one_letter_code
_entity_poly.pdbx_strand_id
1 'polypeptide(L)'
;MAVATDEPPERQLRVMPWWLVLVGLLIAAALGWLVLDLLLTEAGRATQPDTRATLRIDAIRTGLTVVAGTGGGLALLLAARRQWITERAQRHQESVAARDQAHRDRVQAHAESVAEAAQRHQDRQSSAAEHDAAERRLTELYTRAVELLGNDSAAVRLGGLHALERLGQDNPGQRTTIAAVLCAYLRMPAPDDEPRETEVRRTAQRVLTRHLRADDAAHWPEVALNLVGARLVDFDAAGCTLVDATFTGAVFTGATTFAGATARGRLLLGSATFGDVTFEGLTADGEVMLDGVRGVGQASFDGAAFTGGLSCRRAGFAGPTSFRRATFGQPTSFDATRFEDAATFREAVFDGALSMEHTEFGGSATFHSARFTNMALFRWTVFGAEALFDRARFTDAANFGRARFHSMASFRDAQFSRPPQVEQARAMVDAGHRWPAGTVTERLDDEWLLLVDS
;
A
#
# COMPACT_ATOMS: atom_id res chain seq x y z
N MET A 1 -17.84 -22.95 -36.47
CA MET A 1 -16.89 -23.70 -37.32
C MET A 1 -17.28 -25.17 -37.25
N ALA A 2 -17.73 -25.72 -38.37
CA ALA A 2 -18.14 -27.12 -38.52
C ALA A 2 -16.92 -27.93 -39.00
N VAL A 3 -16.48 -28.92 -38.23
CA VAL A 3 -15.42 -29.87 -38.63
C VAL A 3 -15.74 -31.23 -37.99
N ALA A 4 -16.39 -32.09 -38.78
CA ALA A 4 -15.87 -33.37 -39.29
C ALA A 4 -15.96 -34.54 -38.30
N THR A 5 -17.11 -35.23 -38.34
CA THR A 5 -17.26 -36.59 -37.83
C THR A 5 -16.62 -37.55 -38.83
N ASP A 6 -15.38 -37.97 -38.56
CA ASP A 6 -14.70 -39.03 -39.31
C ASP A 6 -15.22 -40.39 -38.82
N GLU A 7 -16.34 -40.85 -39.36
CA GLU A 7 -16.77 -42.24 -39.17
C GLU A 7 -16.00 -43.13 -40.15
N PRO A 8 -15.26 -44.15 -39.66
CA PRO A 8 -14.52 -45.04 -40.54
C PRO A 8 -15.49 -45.87 -41.39
N PRO A 9 -15.14 -46.17 -42.66
CA PRO A 9 -16.04 -46.83 -43.58
C PRO A 9 -16.43 -48.20 -43.04
N GLU A 10 -17.73 -48.41 -42.81
CA GLU A 10 -18.29 -49.72 -42.51
C GLU A 10 -17.94 -50.66 -43.68
N ARG A 11 -16.90 -51.46 -43.47
CA ARG A 11 -16.48 -52.50 -44.41
C ARG A 11 -17.60 -53.53 -44.44
N GLN A 12 -18.54 -53.39 -45.38
CA GLN A 12 -19.65 -54.33 -45.54
C GLN A 12 -19.10 -55.75 -45.67
N LEU A 13 -19.33 -56.50 -44.61
CA LEU A 13 -18.82 -57.84 -44.42
C LEU A 13 -19.61 -58.79 -45.32
N ARG A 14 -19.04 -59.16 -46.48
CA ARG A 14 -19.63 -60.15 -47.39
C ARG A 14 -19.94 -61.45 -46.62
N VAL A 15 -21.22 -61.77 -46.55
CA VAL A 15 -21.72 -62.99 -45.92
C VAL A 15 -21.41 -64.14 -46.87
N MET A 16 -20.65 -65.12 -46.40
CA MET A 16 -20.41 -66.34 -47.19
C MET A 16 -21.75 -67.06 -47.36
N PRO A 17 -22.26 -67.16 -48.59
CA PRO A 17 -23.66 -67.44 -48.78
C PRO A 17 -23.94 -68.93 -48.68
N TRP A 18 -25.05 -69.27 -48.04
CA TRP A 18 -25.41 -70.64 -47.63
C TRP A 18 -25.52 -71.63 -48.80
N TRP A 19 -25.71 -71.15 -50.03
CA TRP A 19 -25.77 -71.97 -51.23
C TRP A 19 -24.46 -72.70 -51.56
N LEU A 20 -23.31 -72.24 -51.06
CA LEU A 20 -22.03 -72.96 -51.27
C LEU A 20 -22.02 -74.35 -50.63
N VAL A 21 -22.74 -74.53 -49.51
CA VAL A 21 -22.91 -75.84 -48.85
C VAL A 21 -23.79 -76.75 -49.70
N LEU A 22 -24.89 -76.20 -50.26
CA LEU A 22 -25.77 -76.94 -51.17
C LEU A 22 -25.06 -77.36 -52.46
N VAL A 23 -24.25 -76.46 -53.03
CA VAL A 23 -23.44 -76.75 -54.22
C VAL A 23 -22.43 -77.86 -53.95
N GLY A 24 -21.75 -77.84 -52.80
CA GLY A 24 -20.84 -78.91 -52.39
C GLY A 24 -21.53 -80.27 -52.26
N LEU A 25 -22.75 -80.30 -51.71
CA LEU A 25 -23.55 -81.52 -51.54
C LEU A 25 -24.04 -82.08 -52.88
N LEU A 26 -24.44 -81.21 -53.81
CA LEU A 26 -24.82 -81.60 -55.18
C LEU A 26 -23.64 -82.16 -55.97
N ILE A 27 -22.46 -81.55 -55.89
CA ILE A 27 -21.24 -82.02 -56.56
C ILE A 27 -20.85 -83.42 -56.04
N ALA A 28 -20.93 -83.64 -54.72
CA ALA A 28 -20.66 -84.94 -54.10
C ALA A 28 -21.62 -86.04 -54.61
N ALA A 29 -22.92 -85.76 -54.67
CA ALA A 29 -23.91 -86.69 -55.17
C ALA A 29 -23.72 -87.00 -56.67
N ALA A 30 -23.41 -85.97 -57.48
CA ALA A 30 -23.17 -86.12 -58.92
C ALA A 30 -21.91 -86.95 -59.20
N LEU A 31 -20.81 -86.71 -58.48
CA LEU A 31 -19.58 -87.50 -58.61
C LEU A 31 -19.79 -88.96 -58.18
N GLY A 32 -20.49 -89.19 -57.07
CA GLY A 32 -20.83 -90.54 -56.61
C GLY A 32 -21.67 -91.31 -57.62
N TRP A 33 -22.68 -90.67 -58.21
CA TRP A 33 -23.50 -91.26 -59.28
C TRP A 33 -22.65 -91.61 -60.50
N LEU A 34 -21.85 -90.65 -60.99
CA LEU A 34 -21.07 -90.81 -62.21
C LEU A 34 -20.05 -91.96 -62.11
N VAL A 35 -19.36 -92.08 -60.96
CA VAL A 35 -18.44 -93.19 -60.69
C VAL A 35 -19.16 -94.53 -60.64
N LEU A 36 -20.34 -94.58 -60.00
CA LEU A 36 -21.13 -95.81 -59.90
C LEU A 36 -21.65 -96.27 -61.27
N ASP A 37 -22.12 -95.35 -62.11
CA ASP A 37 -22.64 -95.65 -63.45
C ASP A 37 -21.53 -96.17 -64.39
N LEU A 38 -20.36 -95.52 -64.37
CA LEU A 38 -19.18 -95.98 -65.12
C LEU A 38 -18.74 -97.39 -64.69
N LEU A 39 -18.70 -97.68 -63.39
CA LEU A 39 -18.27 -98.99 -62.90
C LEU A 39 -19.31 -100.09 -63.16
N LEU A 40 -20.61 -99.77 -63.10
CA LEU A 40 -21.68 -100.73 -63.40
C LEU A 40 -21.81 -101.05 -64.89
N THR A 41 -21.54 -100.06 -65.76
CA THR A 41 -21.51 -100.28 -67.22
C THR A 41 -20.33 -101.16 -67.63
N GLU A 42 -19.15 -100.97 -67.01
CA GLU A 42 -17.97 -101.84 -67.19
C GLU A 42 -18.29 -103.28 -66.74
N ALA A 43 -18.90 -103.45 -65.57
CA ALA A 43 -19.32 -104.76 -65.05
C ALA A 43 -20.40 -105.44 -65.93
N GLY A 44 -21.18 -104.66 -66.69
CA GLY A 44 -22.23 -105.16 -67.57
C GLY A 44 -21.71 -105.92 -68.80
N ARG A 45 -20.49 -105.63 -69.25
CA ARG A 45 -19.88 -106.17 -70.48
C ARG A 45 -19.16 -107.52 -70.29
N ALA A 46 -18.98 -107.98 -69.04
CA ALA A 46 -18.32 -109.25 -68.76
C ALA A 46 -19.20 -110.45 -69.18
N THR A 47 -18.66 -111.34 -70.04
CA THR A 47 -19.39 -112.43 -70.71
C THR A 47 -19.36 -113.77 -69.94
N GLN A 48 -18.70 -113.83 -68.77
CA GLN A 48 -18.70 -114.98 -67.86
C GLN A 48 -19.46 -114.66 -66.55
N PRO A 49 -20.39 -115.54 -66.10
CA PRO A 49 -21.32 -115.24 -65.01
C PRO A 49 -20.68 -115.02 -63.64
N ASP A 50 -19.59 -115.72 -63.30
CA ASP A 50 -18.96 -115.61 -61.96
C ASP A 50 -18.22 -114.27 -61.74
N THR A 51 -17.70 -113.65 -62.80
CA THR A 51 -16.95 -112.39 -62.75
C THR A 51 -17.85 -111.16 -62.64
N ARG A 52 -19.13 -111.29 -63.01
CA ARG A 52 -20.10 -110.17 -63.05
C ARG A 52 -20.57 -109.73 -61.67
N ALA A 53 -20.67 -110.67 -60.73
CA ALA A 53 -21.17 -110.40 -59.39
C ALA A 53 -20.14 -109.67 -58.52
N THR A 54 -18.86 -110.04 -58.61
CA THR A 54 -17.76 -109.45 -57.84
C THR A 54 -17.47 -108.00 -58.26
N LEU A 55 -17.43 -107.72 -59.56
CA LEU A 55 -17.22 -106.36 -60.09
C LEU A 55 -18.33 -105.38 -59.67
N ARG A 56 -19.59 -105.84 -59.58
CA ARG A 56 -20.71 -105.01 -59.10
C ARG A 56 -20.57 -104.64 -57.62
N ILE A 57 -20.05 -105.55 -56.79
CA ILE A 57 -19.87 -105.31 -55.36
C ILE A 57 -18.75 -104.28 -55.12
N ASP A 58 -17.62 -104.40 -55.84
CA ASP A 58 -16.53 -103.45 -55.72
C ASP A 58 -16.90 -102.05 -56.23
N ALA A 59 -17.71 -101.97 -57.29
CA ALA A 59 -18.26 -100.71 -57.81
C ALA A 59 -19.09 -99.95 -56.77
N ILE A 60 -19.98 -100.65 -56.06
CA ILE A 60 -20.80 -100.06 -54.99
C ILE A 60 -19.91 -99.60 -53.84
N ARG A 61 -18.88 -100.38 -53.49
CA ARG A 61 -17.94 -100.03 -52.41
C ARG A 61 -17.12 -98.77 -52.75
N THR A 62 -16.62 -98.64 -53.97
CA THR A 62 -15.85 -97.44 -54.38
C THR A 62 -16.74 -96.21 -54.45
N GLY A 63 -17.96 -96.32 -55.01
CA GLY A 63 -18.94 -95.23 -55.01
C GLY A 63 -19.24 -94.70 -53.60
N LEU A 64 -19.42 -95.60 -52.63
CA LEU A 64 -19.61 -95.25 -51.21
C LEU A 64 -18.41 -94.52 -50.60
N THR A 65 -17.17 -94.92 -50.93
CA THR A 65 -15.97 -94.26 -50.39
C THR A 65 -15.76 -92.84 -50.93
N VAL A 66 -16.13 -92.56 -52.19
CA VAL A 66 -16.05 -91.22 -52.78
C VAL A 66 -17.06 -90.28 -52.11
N VAL A 67 -18.30 -90.75 -51.89
CA VAL A 67 -19.31 -90.00 -51.15
C VAL A 67 -18.88 -89.76 -49.70
N ALA A 68 -18.29 -90.75 -49.03
CA ALA A 68 -17.77 -90.59 -47.67
C ALA A 68 -16.62 -89.57 -47.59
N GLY A 69 -15.68 -89.59 -48.55
CA GLY A 69 -14.56 -88.64 -48.62
C GLY A 69 -15.02 -87.19 -48.83
N THR A 70 -16.00 -86.96 -49.70
CA THR A 70 -16.60 -85.63 -49.91
C THR A 70 -17.42 -85.14 -48.71
N GLY A 71 -18.06 -86.05 -47.95
CA GLY A 71 -18.72 -85.73 -46.68
C GLY A 71 -17.77 -85.17 -45.62
N GLY A 72 -16.53 -85.66 -45.56
CA GLY A 72 -15.48 -85.10 -44.69
C GLY A 72 -15.11 -83.65 -45.02
N GLY A 73 -15.08 -83.30 -46.32
CA GLY A 73 -14.86 -81.92 -46.77
C GLY A 73 -15.98 -80.97 -46.34
N LEU A 74 -17.24 -81.42 -46.37
CA LEU A 74 -18.40 -80.64 -45.92
C LEU A 74 -18.36 -80.38 -44.40
N ALA A 75 -17.93 -81.37 -43.61
CA ALA A 75 -17.79 -81.24 -42.16
C ALA A 75 -16.73 -80.20 -41.77
N LEU A 76 -15.59 -80.17 -42.46
CA LEU A 76 -14.56 -79.14 -42.28
C LEU A 76 -15.07 -77.75 -42.66
N LEU A 77 -15.86 -77.66 -43.74
CA LEU A 77 -16.48 -76.39 -44.18
C LEU A 77 -17.48 -75.85 -43.15
N LEU A 78 -18.28 -76.72 -42.54
CA LEU A 78 -19.21 -76.37 -41.46
C LEU A 78 -18.47 -75.98 -40.17
N ALA A 79 -17.39 -76.68 -39.82
CA ALA A 79 -16.53 -76.33 -38.69
C ALA A 79 -15.88 -74.96 -38.88
N ALA A 80 -15.32 -74.70 -40.07
CA ALA A 80 -14.75 -73.41 -40.43
C ALA A 80 -15.78 -72.28 -40.40
N ARG A 81 -17.01 -72.54 -40.88
CA ARG A 81 -18.11 -71.57 -40.83
C ARG A 81 -18.56 -71.29 -39.39
N ARG A 82 -18.67 -72.33 -38.56
CA ARG A 82 -19.03 -72.20 -37.14
C ARG A 82 -17.98 -71.36 -36.41
N GLN A 83 -16.69 -71.65 -36.64
CA GLN A 83 -15.57 -70.90 -36.07
C GLN A 83 -15.57 -69.43 -36.52
N TRP A 84 -15.83 -69.16 -37.81
CA TRP A 84 -15.94 -67.81 -38.34
C TRP A 84 -17.06 -66.98 -37.70
N ILE A 85 -18.21 -67.61 -37.41
CA ILE A 85 -19.34 -66.92 -36.78
C ILE A 85 -19.03 -66.59 -35.32
N THR A 86 -18.44 -67.53 -34.57
CA THR A 86 -18.07 -67.29 -33.17
C THR A 86 -16.99 -66.23 -33.02
N GLU A 87 -15.97 -66.24 -33.90
CA GLU A 87 -14.91 -65.23 -33.88
C GLU A 87 -15.44 -63.83 -34.19
N ARG A 88 -16.43 -63.71 -35.09
CA ARG A 88 -17.09 -62.43 -35.39
C ARG A 88 -17.97 -61.94 -34.26
N ALA A 89 -18.76 -62.84 -33.64
CA ALA A 89 -19.59 -62.49 -32.50
C ALA A 89 -18.72 -61.95 -31.35
N GLN A 90 -17.58 -62.61 -31.10
CA GLN A 90 -16.62 -62.18 -30.10
C GLN A 90 -15.99 -60.82 -30.44
N ARG A 91 -15.47 -60.62 -31.67
CA ARG A 91 -14.90 -59.32 -32.08
C ARG A 91 -15.92 -58.18 -32.05
N HIS A 92 -17.18 -58.45 -32.40
CA HIS A 92 -18.24 -57.45 -32.30
C HIS A 92 -18.51 -57.10 -30.84
N GLN A 93 -18.61 -58.11 -29.97
CA GLN A 93 -18.80 -57.91 -28.53
C GLN A 93 -17.63 -57.15 -27.89
N GLU A 94 -16.38 -57.46 -28.27
CA GLU A 94 -15.18 -56.71 -27.86
C GLU A 94 -15.23 -55.26 -28.34
N SER A 95 -15.67 -55.01 -29.58
CA SER A 95 -15.79 -53.65 -30.12
C SER A 95 -16.88 -52.82 -29.44
N VAL A 96 -18.01 -53.44 -29.09
CA VAL A 96 -19.12 -52.78 -28.37
C VAL A 96 -18.69 -52.49 -26.94
N ALA A 97 -18.07 -53.46 -26.25
CA ALA A 97 -17.55 -53.27 -24.91
C ALA A 97 -16.48 -52.16 -24.85
N ALA A 98 -15.57 -52.11 -25.84
CA ALA A 98 -14.57 -51.05 -25.93
C ALA A 98 -15.18 -49.66 -26.17
N ARG A 99 -16.22 -49.56 -27.02
CA ARG A 99 -16.96 -48.31 -27.24
C ARG A 99 -17.72 -47.85 -26.00
N ASP A 100 -18.38 -48.77 -25.31
CA ASP A 100 -19.10 -48.49 -24.06
C ASP A 100 -18.13 -48.01 -22.97
N GLN A 101 -16.96 -48.64 -22.84
CA GLN A 101 -15.94 -48.22 -21.89
C GLN A 101 -15.39 -46.83 -22.24
N ALA A 102 -15.03 -46.58 -23.50
CA ALA A 102 -14.57 -45.26 -23.95
C ALA A 102 -15.65 -44.16 -23.83
N HIS A 103 -16.93 -44.51 -23.87
CA HIS A 103 -18.02 -43.58 -23.60
C HIS A 103 -18.13 -43.29 -22.10
N ARG A 104 -18.08 -44.33 -21.24
CA ARG A 104 -18.08 -44.17 -19.79
C ARG A 104 -16.88 -43.35 -19.30
N ASP A 105 -15.69 -43.61 -19.82
CA ASP A 105 -14.48 -42.85 -19.48
C ASP A 105 -14.61 -41.37 -19.87
N ARG A 106 -15.21 -41.08 -21.04
CA ARG A 106 -15.49 -39.69 -21.46
C ARG A 106 -16.53 -39.01 -20.58
N VAL A 107 -17.59 -39.72 -20.22
CA VAL A 107 -18.63 -39.19 -19.31
C VAL A 107 -18.06 -38.95 -17.93
N GLN A 108 -17.22 -39.85 -17.42
CA GLN A 108 -16.57 -39.71 -16.13
C GLN A 108 -15.56 -38.55 -16.13
N ALA A 109 -14.69 -38.47 -17.14
CA ALA A 109 -13.76 -37.35 -17.28
C ALA A 109 -14.48 -36.00 -17.42
N HIS A 110 -15.61 -35.97 -18.13
CA HIS A 110 -16.44 -34.78 -18.19
C HIS A 110 -17.08 -34.45 -16.84
N ALA A 111 -17.63 -35.45 -16.14
CA ALA A 111 -18.20 -35.28 -14.80
C ALA A 111 -17.16 -34.77 -13.78
N GLU A 112 -15.93 -35.29 -13.80
CA GLU A 112 -14.81 -34.83 -12.99
C GLU A 112 -14.46 -33.38 -13.32
N SER A 113 -14.31 -33.03 -14.61
CA SER A 113 -14.01 -31.65 -15.03
C SER A 113 -15.09 -30.64 -14.62
N VAL A 114 -16.37 -31.05 -14.69
CA VAL A 114 -17.51 -30.23 -14.28
C VAL A 114 -17.53 -30.07 -12.77
N ALA A 115 -17.26 -31.14 -12.01
CA ALA A 115 -17.16 -31.08 -10.55
C ALA A 115 -16.02 -30.14 -10.09
N GLU A 116 -14.84 -30.23 -10.70
CA GLU A 116 -13.72 -29.32 -10.41
C GLU A 116 -14.02 -27.87 -10.78
N ALA A 117 -14.72 -27.63 -11.89
CA ALA A 117 -15.14 -26.28 -12.30
C ALA A 117 -16.19 -25.71 -11.35
N ALA A 118 -17.16 -26.54 -10.93
CA ALA A 118 -18.18 -26.18 -9.96
C ALA A 118 -17.55 -25.85 -8.59
N GLN A 119 -16.62 -26.68 -8.12
CA GLN A 119 -15.89 -26.44 -6.87
C GLN A 119 -15.09 -25.13 -6.92
N ARG A 120 -14.34 -24.87 -8.01
CA ARG A 120 -13.63 -23.59 -8.21
C ARG A 120 -14.58 -22.39 -8.26
N HIS A 121 -15.78 -22.55 -8.80
CA HIS A 121 -16.77 -21.48 -8.81
C HIS A 121 -17.33 -21.24 -7.40
N GLN A 122 -17.60 -22.32 -6.66
CA GLN A 122 -18.07 -22.26 -5.29
C GLN A 122 -17.03 -21.63 -4.35
N ASP A 123 -15.75 -21.97 -4.49
CA ASP A 123 -14.65 -21.39 -3.70
C ASP A 123 -14.47 -19.89 -3.96
N ARG A 124 -14.66 -19.45 -5.21
CA ARG A 124 -14.65 -18.02 -5.54
C ARG A 124 -15.86 -17.30 -4.97
N GLN A 125 -17.03 -17.92 -5.02
CA GLN A 125 -18.25 -17.35 -4.44
C GLN A 125 -18.16 -17.27 -2.92
N SER A 126 -17.61 -18.28 -2.23
CA SER A 126 -17.43 -18.24 -0.78
C SER A 126 -16.44 -17.16 -0.37
N SER A 127 -15.29 -17.07 -1.04
CA SER A 127 -14.29 -16.03 -0.77
C SER A 127 -14.84 -14.62 -1.02
N ALA A 128 -15.60 -14.41 -2.11
CA ALA A 128 -16.27 -13.14 -2.38
C ALA A 128 -17.34 -12.81 -1.32
N ALA A 129 -18.15 -13.80 -0.92
CA ALA A 129 -19.16 -13.62 0.11
C ALA A 129 -18.56 -13.32 1.50
N GLU A 130 -17.42 -13.95 1.84
CA GLU A 130 -16.68 -13.65 3.07
C GLU A 130 -16.12 -12.23 3.06
N HIS A 131 -15.59 -11.77 1.92
CA HIS A 131 -15.09 -10.41 1.75
C HIS A 131 -16.21 -9.37 1.89
N ASP A 132 -17.33 -9.58 1.18
CA ASP A 132 -18.52 -8.72 1.25
C ASP A 132 -19.08 -8.66 2.68
N ALA A 133 -19.12 -9.79 3.39
CA ALA A 133 -19.58 -9.85 4.77
C ALA A 133 -18.64 -9.09 5.73
N ALA A 134 -17.33 -9.22 5.53
CA ALA A 134 -16.32 -8.49 6.31
C ALA A 134 -16.43 -6.97 6.10
N GLU A 135 -16.61 -6.52 4.86
CA GLU A 135 -16.77 -5.09 4.52
C GLU A 135 -18.05 -4.48 5.11
N ARG A 136 -19.17 -5.21 5.05
CA ARG A 136 -20.43 -4.79 5.70
C ARG A 136 -20.28 -4.69 7.22
N ARG A 137 -19.67 -5.71 7.85
CA ARG A 137 -19.41 -5.70 9.30
C ARG A 137 -18.52 -4.52 9.70
N LEU A 138 -17.49 -4.21 8.91
CA LEU A 138 -16.61 -3.06 9.14
C LEU A 138 -17.39 -1.74 9.08
N THR A 139 -18.25 -1.59 8.06
CA THR A 139 -19.11 -0.41 7.90
C THR A 139 -20.10 -0.24 9.06
N GLU A 140 -20.69 -1.33 9.53
CA GLU A 140 -21.59 -1.32 10.69
C GLU A 140 -20.86 -0.93 11.98
N LEU A 141 -19.68 -1.50 12.24
CA LEU A 141 -18.86 -1.16 13.42
C LEU A 141 -18.40 0.30 13.38
N TYR A 142 -18.01 0.79 12.20
CA TYR A 142 -17.64 2.19 12.00
C TYR A 142 -18.82 3.12 12.30
N THR A 143 -19.97 2.86 11.68
CA THR A 143 -21.20 3.66 11.87
C THR A 143 -21.57 3.68 13.34
N ARG A 144 -21.52 2.53 14.02
CA ARG A 144 -21.82 2.44 15.44
C ARG A 144 -20.84 3.25 16.29
N ALA A 145 -19.55 3.20 15.99
CA ALA A 145 -18.54 3.94 16.75
C ALA A 145 -18.71 5.47 16.60
N VAL A 146 -19.06 5.94 15.39
CA VAL A 146 -19.37 7.35 15.13
C VAL A 146 -20.64 7.80 15.86
N GLU A 147 -21.70 6.97 15.89
CA GLU A 147 -22.90 7.24 16.69
C GLU A 147 -22.59 7.40 18.18
N LEU A 148 -21.72 6.55 18.73
CA LEU A 148 -21.29 6.64 20.13
C LEU A 148 -20.51 7.94 20.40
N LEU A 149 -19.68 8.38 19.46
CA LEU A 149 -18.94 9.64 19.56
C LEU A 149 -19.86 10.87 19.49
N GLY A 150 -20.98 10.78 18.76
CA GLY A 150 -21.99 11.83 18.68
C GLY A 150 -22.98 11.87 19.87
N ASN A 151 -22.81 11.02 20.88
CA ASN A 151 -23.74 10.93 22.00
C ASN A 151 -23.58 12.11 22.98
N ASP A 152 -24.67 12.56 23.61
CA ASP A 152 -24.64 13.65 24.61
C ASP A 152 -23.88 13.28 25.89
N SER A 153 -23.78 11.98 26.21
CA SER A 153 -23.03 11.50 27.37
C SER A 153 -21.54 11.36 27.07
N ALA A 154 -20.71 12.11 27.80
CA ALA A 154 -19.24 12.05 27.71
C ALA A 154 -18.69 10.63 27.90
N ALA A 155 -19.27 9.84 28.82
CA ALA A 155 -18.86 8.45 29.05
C ALA A 155 -19.10 7.56 27.82
N VAL A 156 -20.21 7.78 27.10
CA VAL A 156 -20.52 7.05 25.85
C VAL A 156 -19.57 7.50 24.73
N ARG A 157 -19.25 8.79 24.64
CA ARG A 157 -18.26 9.32 23.69
C ARG A 157 -16.88 8.72 23.89
N LEU A 158 -16.41 8.58 25.13
CA LEU A 158 -15.15 7.89 25.45
C LEU A 158 -15.17 6.43 24.95
N GLY A 159 -16.29 5.73 25.14
CA GLY A 159 -16.47 4.39 24.57
C GLY A 159 -16.40 4.38 23.04
N GLY A 160 -16.99 5.38 22.38
CA GLY A 160 -16.90 5.59 20.93
C GLY A 160 -15.47 5.84 20.45
N LEU A 161 -14.69 6.67 21.16
CA LEU A 161 -13.28 6.93 20.84
C LEU A 161 -12.44 5.65 20.88
N HIS A 162 -12.58 4.84 21.93
CA HIS A 162 -11.87 3.56 22.03
C HIS A 162 -12.34 2.52 21.02
N ALA A 163 -13.63 2.55 20.63
CA ALA A 163 -14.13 1.71 19.54
C ALA A 163 -13.52 2.10 18.19
N LEU A 164 -13.42 3.40 17.89
CA LEU A 164 -12.76 3.92 16.69
C LEU A 164 -11.27 3.58 16.68
N GLU A 165 -10.58 3.80 17.81
CA GLU A 165 -9.16 3.46 17.98
C GLU A 165 -8.89 1.99 17.66
N ARG A 166 -9.65 1.07 18.26
CA ARG A 166 -9.55 -0.37 17.98
C ARG A 166 -9.81 -0.69 16.51
N LEU A 167 -10.84 -0.07 15.93
CA LEU A 167 -11.17 -0.28 14.52
C LEU A 167 -10.01 0.08 13.59
N GLY A 168 -9.32 1.20 13.85
CA GLY A 168 -8.18 1.65 13.06
C GLY A 168 -6.92 0.83 13.31
N GLN A 169 -6.76 0.33 14.54
CA GLN A 169 -5.66 -0.56 14.88
C GLN A 169 -5.77 -1.89 14.12
N ASP A 170 -6.97 -2.49 14.11
CA ASP A 170 -7.24 -3.78 13.48
C ASP A 170 -7.36 -3.67 11.93
N ASN A 171 -7.66 -2.48 11.41
CA ASN A 171 -7.91 -2.25 9.97
C ASN A 171 -7.04 -1.09 9.44
N PRO A 172 -5.84 -1.38 8.92
CA PRO A 172 -4.91 -0.34 8.44
C PRO A 172 -5.51 0.61 7.40
N GLY A 173 -6.37 0.12 6.51
CA GLY A 173 -7.05 0.94 5.49
C GLY A 173 -8.00 2.00 6.06
N GLN A 174 -8.38 1.92 7.34
CA GLN A 174 -9.28 2.87 7.99
C GLN A 174 -8.57 3.93 8.85
N ARG A 175 -7.25 3.81 9.08
CA ARG A 175 -6.50 4.69 9.99
C ARG A 175 -6.64 6.16 9.63
N THR A 176 -6.51 6.48 8.33
CA THR A 176 -6.66 7.86 7.82
C THR A 176 -8.08 8.39 8.04
N THR A 177 -9.10 7.59 7.74
CA THR A 177 -10.51 7.96 7.95
C THR A 177 -10.79 8.21 9.43
N ILE A 178 -10.33 7.33 10.31
CA ILE A 178 -10.54 7.42 11.75
C ILE A 178 -9.83 8.65 12.31
N ALA A 179 -8.56 8.88 11.95
CA ALA A 179 -7.85 10.08 12.34
C ALA A 179 -8.55 11.35 11.86
N ALA A 180 -9.12 11.35 10.64
CA ALA A 180 -9.88 12.46 10.10
C ALA A 180 -11.18 12.73 10.90
N VAL A 181 -11.89 11.69 11.35
CA VAL A 181 -13.05 11.82 12.24
C VAL A 181 -12.65 12.42 13.59
N LEU A 182 -11.58 11.93 14.21
CA LEU A 182 -11.07 12.47 15.47
C LEU A 182 -10.64 13.93 15.33
N CYS A 183 -9.95 14.28 14.24
CA CYS A 183 -9.61 15.66 13.91
C CYS A 183 -10.86 16.52 13.70
N ALA A 184 -11.88 16.02 13.00
CA ALA A 184 -13.15 16.73 12.84
C ALA A 184 -13.85 16.96 14.19
N TYR A 185 -13.85 15.98 15.08
CA TYR A 185 -14.37 16.12 16.44
C TYR A 185 -13.65 17.21 17.24
N LEU A 186 -12.31 17.24 17.19
CA LEU A 186 -11.50 18.25 17.88
C LEU A 186 -11.67 19.67 17.30
N ARG A 187 -11.99 19.79 16.00
CA ARG A 187 -12.29 21.07 15.35
C ARG A 187 -13.68 21.61 15.65
N MET A 188 -14.62 20.77 16.13
CA MET A 188 -15.94 21.27 16.54
C MET A 188 -15.78 22.19 17.77
N PRO A 189 -16.52 23.31 17.85
CA PRO A 189 -16.53 24.18 19.01
C PRO A 189 -16.78 23.38 20.29
N ALA A 190 -16.02 23.64 21.35
CA ALA A 190 -16.26 23.01 22.63
C ALA A 190 -17.49 23.66 23.30
N PRO A 191 -18.52 22.89 23.68
CA PRO A 191 -19.64 23.41 24.46
C PRO A 191 -19.20 23.66 25.89
N ASP A 192 -18.86 24.91 26.21
CA ASP A 192 -18.43 25.42 27.53
C ASP A 192 -17.28 24.64 28.20
N ASP A 193 -16.64 25.21 29.23
CA ASP A 193 -15.54 24.55 29.95
C ASP A 193 -16.07 23.44 30.89
N GLU A 194 -16.82 22.47 30.35
CA GLU A 194 -17.28 21.29 31.09
C GLU A 194 -16.09 20.31 31.28
N PRO A 195 -15.73 19.94 32.53
CA PRO A 195 -14.60 19.04 32.77
C PRO A 195 -14.71 17.69 32.05
N ARG A 196 -15.95 17.20 31.88
CA ARG A 196 -16.23 15.93 31.20
C ARG A 196 -15.94 16.01 29.71
N GLU A 197 -16.30 17.11 29.05
CA GLU A 197 -16.01 17.31 27.62
C GLU A 197 -14.51 17.52 27.39
N THR A 198 -13.84 18.22 28.31
CA THR A 198 -12.39 18.37 28.29
C THR A 198 -11.68 17.00 28.32
N GLU A 199 -12.16 16.05 29.12
CA GLU A 199 -11.58 14.70 29.19
C GLU A 199 -11.78 13.90 27.88
N VAL A 200 -12.94 14.02 27.24
CA VAL A 200 -13.19 13.37 25.93
C VAL A 200 -12.23 13.90 24.88
N ARG A 201 -12.04 15.23 24.82
CA ARG A 201 -11.13 15.87 23.86
C ARG A 201 -9.67 15.56 24.13
N ARG A 202 -9.23 15.57 25.39
CA ARG A 202 -7.89 15.08 25.79
C ARG A 202 -7.68 13.63 25.38
N THR A 203 -8.70 12.79 25.52
CA THR A 203 -8.63 11.39 25.07
C THR A 203 -8.50 11.28 23.56
N ALA A 204 -9.25 12.06 22.78
CA ALA A 204 -9.10 12.11 21.33
C ALA A 204 -7.69 12.59 20.90
N GLN A 205 -7.14 13.62 21.55
CA GLN A 205 -5.76 14.06 21.34
C GLN A 205 -4.75 12.93 21.63
N ARG A 206 -4.90 12.23 22.77
CA ARG A 206 -4.00 11.14 23.19
C ARG A 206 -4.06 9.94 22.24
N VAL A 207 -5.24 9.60 21.73
CA VAL A 207 -5.38 8.55 20.71
C VAL A 207 -4.61 8.93 19.44
N LEU A 208 -4.78 10.16 18.95
CA LEU A 208 -4.04 10.64 17.79
C LEU A 208 -2.53 10.62 18.03
N THR A 209 -2.03 11.16 19.15
CA THR A 209 -0.57 11.29 19.35
C THR A 209 0.10 9.96 19.69
N ARG A 210 -0.57 9.02 20.36
CA ARG A 210 -0.08 7.63 20.51
C ARG A 210 0.07 6.96 19.15
N HIS A 211 -0.92 7.16 18.28
CA HIS A 211 -0.90 6.98 16.82
C HIS A 211 0.43 7.31 16.11
N LEU A 212 1.04 8.44 16.48
CA LEU A 212 2.10 9.05 15.68
C LEU A 212 3.50 8.80 16.23
N ARG A 213 3.64 8.19 17.40
CA ARG A 213 4.94 7.83 17.96
C ARG A 213 5.49 6.59 17.26
N ALA A 214 6.62 6.72 16.58
CA ALA A 214 7.16 5.70 15.68
C ALA A 214 7.67 4.44 16.40
N ASP A 215 8.03 4.55 17.68
CA ASP A 215 8.56 3.46 18.50
C ASP A 215 7.46 2.53 19.06
N ASP A 216 6.19 2.80 18.75
CA ASP A 216 5.05 2.00 19.22
C ASP A 216 4.62 1.00 18.13
N ALA A 217 4.34 -0.25 18.52
CA ALA A 217 3.73 -1.25 17.65
C ALA A 217 2.35 -0.80 17.12
N ALA A 218 1.75 0.19 17.76
CA ALA A 218 0.51 0.84 17.34
C ALA A 218 0.70 1.96 16.30
N HIS A 219 1.92 2.27 15.83
CA HIS A 219 2.19 3.41 14.96
C HIS A 219 1.38 3.41 13.63
N TRP A 220 0.84 4.57 13.26
CA TRP A 220 0.11 4.83 12.03
C TRP A 220 0.92 5.75 11.10
N PRO A 221 1.77 5.20 10.21
CA PRO A 221 2.81 5.96 9.51
C PRO A 221 2.32 6.91 8.41
N GLU A 222 1.08 6.76 7.92
CA GLU A 222 0.54 7.56 6.80
C GLU A 222 -0.44 8.65 7.24
N VAL A 223 -0.65 8.81 8.55
CA VAL A 223 -1.71 9.67 9.06
C VAL A 223 -1.24 11.12 9.11
N ALA A 224 -1.96 11.97 8.37
CA ALA A 224 -1.85 13.42 8.46
C ALA A 224 -2.86 14.00 9.47
N LEU A 225 -2.48 15.08 10.15
CA LEU A 225 -3.34 15.78 11.10
C LEU A 225 -3.90 17.07 10.50
N ASN A 226 -5.21 17.26 10.62
CA ASN A 226 -5.88 18.52 10.30
C ASN A 226 -6.66 19.05 11.51
N LEU A 227 -5.99 19.90 12.28
CA LEU A 227 -6.48 20.51 13.51
C LEU A 227 -6.61 22.04 13.35
N VAL A 228 -6.91 22.50 12.12
CA VAL A 228 -7.18 23.92 11.84
C VAL A 228 -8.29 24.46 12.74
N GLY A 229 -8.00 25.54 13.46
CA GLY A 229 -8.94 26.19 14.36
C GLY A 229 -9.34 25.38 15.60
N ALA A 230 -8.71 24.23 15.85
CA ALA A 230 -9.03 23.39 17.00
C ALA A 230 -8.59 24.05 18.31
N ARG A 231 -9.32 23.78 19.40
CA ARG A 231 -8.90 24.09 20.77
C ARG A 231 -8.29 22.84 21.39
N LEU A 232 -7.01 22.89 21.71
CA LEU A 232 -6.22 21.76 22.20
C LEU A 232 -5.73 22.05 23.61
N VAL A 233 -5.85 21.07 24.50
CA VAL A 233 -5.49 21.24 25.93
C VAL A 233 -4.35 20.29 26.27
N ASP A 234 -3.27 20.82 26.85
CA ASP A 234 -2.07 20.07 27.23
C ASP A 234 -1.60 19.14 26.08
N PHE A 235 -1.43 19.71 24.88
CA PHE A 235 -1.18 18.93 23.68
C PHE A 235 0.24 18.38 23.65
N ASP A 236 0.35 17.05 23.72
CA ASP A 236 1.61 16.32 23.74
C ASP A 236 1.81 15.51 22.46
N ALA A 237 2.65 16.05 21.58
CA ALA A 237 3.19 15.40 20.38
C ALA A 237 4.68 15.08 20.53
N ALA A 238 5.20 14.94 21.75
CA ALA A 238 6.60 14.59 21.97
C ALA A 238 6.90 13.20 21.36
N GLY A 239 8.03 13.11 20.65
CA GLY A 239 8.48 11.90 19.94
C GLY A 239 7.58 11.46 18.78
N CYS A 240 6.62 12.28 18.33
CA CYS A 240 5.76 11.92 17.22
C CYS A 240 6.49 12.09 15.87
N THR A 241 6.19 11.21 14.91
CA THR A 241 6.49 11.42 13.50
C THR A 241 5.27 12.06 12.83
N LEU A 242 5.42 13.31 12.39
CA LEU A 242 4.38 14.10 11.74
C LEU A 242 4.65 14.09 10.23
N VAL A 243 3.80 13.40 9.45
CA VAL A 243 3.91 13.40 7.98
C VAL A 243 3.46 14.74 7.43
N ASP A 244 2.20 15.12 7.64
CA ASP A 244 1.71 16.48 7.44
C ASP A 244 0.83 16.81 8.64
N ALA A 245 1.03 17.98 9.25
CA ALA A 245 0.24 18.41 10.39
C ALA A 245 -0.08 19.90 10.29
N THR A 246 -1.37 20.22 10.26
CA THR A 246 -1.85 21.60 10.27
C THR A 246 -2.63 21.91 11.54
N PHE A 247 -2.21 22.99 12.19
CA PHE A 247 -2.75 23.61 13.39
C PHE A 247 -3.02 25.10 13.14
N THR A 248 -3.23 25.48 11.87
CA THR A 248 -3.42 26.89 11.51
C THR A 248 -4.62 27.46 12.26
N GLY A 249 -4.42 28.57 12.96
CA GLY A 249 -5.45 29.22 13.80
C GLY A 249 -5.88 28.40 15.03
N ALA A 250 -5.20 27.30 15.36
CA ALA A 250 -5.51 26.51 16.55
C ALA A 250 -5.17 27.29 17.84
N VAL A 251 -5.91 27.00 18.91
CA VAL A 251 -5.68 27.58 20.24
C VAL A 251 -5.21 26.47 21.16
N PHE A 252 -3.97 26.58 21.61
CA PHE A 252 -3.37 25.67 22.58
C PHE A 252 -3.46 26.29 23.98
N THR A 253 -4.09 25.56 24.89
CA THR A 253 -4.16 25.94 26.32
C THR A 253 -3.40 24.94 27.18
N GLY A 254 -2.72 25.45 28.21
CA GLY A 254 -1.79 24.65 28.99
C GLY A 254 -0.46 24.42 28.24
N ALA A 255 0.25 23.36 28.61
CA ALA A 255 1.58 23.08 28.05
C ALA A 255 1.46 22.38 26.69
N THR A 256 2.19 22.87 25.69
CA THR A 256 2.25 22.23 24.36
C THR A 256 3.67 21.73 24.09
N THR A 257 3.81 20.47 23.69
CA THR A 257 5.13 19.89 23.41
C THR A 257 5.17 19.15 22.08
N PHE A 258 6.22 19.45 21.32
CA PHE A 258 6.71 18.78 20.13
C PHE A 258 8.15 18.29 20.36
N ALA A 259 8.56 18.13 21.63
CA ALA A 259 9.93 17.77 21.98
C ALA A 259 10.34 16.44 21.34
N GLY A 260 11.48 16.43 20.65
CA GLY A 260 11.99 15.26 19.92
C GLY A 260 11.09 14.75 18.79
N ALA A 261 10.07 15.50 18.39
CA ALA A 261 9.22 15.11 17.27
C ALA A 261 10.00 15.20 15.95
N THR A 262 9.55 14.45 14.94
CA THR A 262 10.08 14.50 13.58
C THR A 262 8.98 14.95 12.61
N ALA A 263 9.08 16.14 12.05
CA ALA A 263 8.21 16.62 10.97
C ALA A 263 8.81 16.24 9.61
N ARG A 264 8.31 15.15 9.02
CA ARG A 264 8.75 14.65 7.71
C ARG A 264 8.22 15.50 6.56
N GLY A 265 7.02 16.03 6.69
CA GLY A 265 6.43 17.01 5.77
C GLY A 265 6.07 18.28 6.52
N ARG A 266 5.01 18.96 6.08
CA ARG A 266 4.74 20.33 6.53
C ARG A 266 4.13 20.35 7.91
N LEU A 267 4.68 21.22 8.75
CA LEU A 267 4.16 21.54 10.07
C LEU A 267 3.67 22.99 10.08
N LEU A 268 2.35 23.16 9.89
CA LEU A 268 1.72 24.47 9.67
C LEU A 268 1.00 24.91 10.94
N LEU A 269 1.54 25.86 11.70
CA LEU A 269 0.90 26.46 12.87
C LEU A 269 0.64 27.96 12.70
N GLY A 270 0.45 28.41 11.46
CA GLY A 270 0.20 29.82 11.17
C GLY A 270 -0.99 30.38 11.96
N SER A 271 -0.84 31.56 12.55
CA SER A 271 -1.85 32.23 13.39
C SER A 271 -2.34 31.42 14.61
N ALA A 272 -1.62 30.37 15.01
CA ALA A 272 -1.93 29.63 16.21
C ALA A 272 -1.58 30.46 17.48
N THR A 273 -2.27 30.16 18.58
CA THR A 273 -1.99 30.75 19.89
C THR A 273 -1.45 29.68 20.83
N PHE A 274 -0.35 29.98 21.52
CA PHE A 274 0.27 29.09 22.51
C PHE A 274 0.35 29.76 23.89
N GLY A 275 0.17 28.97 24.94
CA GLY A 275 0.74 29.28 26.26
C GLY A 275 2.24 28.99 26.23
N ASP A 276 2.68 28.01 27.02
CA ASP A 276 4.04 27.47 26.94
C ASP A 276 4.14 26.45 25.79
N VAL A 277 5.20 26.55 24.98
CA VAL A 277 5.45 25.65 23.85
C VAL A 277 6.91 25.21 23.77
N THR A 278 7.10 23.91 23.57
CA THR A 278 8.43 23.28 23.46
C THR A 278 8.58 22.53 22.15
N PHE A 279 9.54 22.93 21.32
CA PHE A 279 10.02 22.27 20.11
C PHE A 279 11.45 21.74 20.28
N GLU A 280 11.87 21.49 21.53
CA GLU A 280 13.23 21.06 21.85
C GLU A 280 13.61 19.78 21.12
N GLY A 281 14.74 19.80 20.41
CA GLY A 281 15.19 18.66 19.61
C GLY A 281 14.25 18.24 18.48
N LEU A 282 13.27 19.07 18.09
CA LEU A 282 12.45 18.84 16.90
C LEU A 282 13.37 18.70 15.68
N THR A 283 13.15 17.67 14.86
CA THR A 283 13.76 17.56 13.53
C THR A 283 12.68 17.80 12.48
N ALA A 284 12.87 18.77 11.59
CA ALA A 284 11.89 19.14 10.57
C ALA A 284 12.50 19.12 9.17
N ASP A 285 12.24 18.02 8.45
CA ASP A 285 12.60 17.81 7.04
C ASP A 285 11.70 18.61 6.10
N GLY A 286 10.43 18.80 6.49
CA GLY A 286 9.51 19.70 5.82
C GLY A 286 9.52 21.11 6.39
N GLU A 287 8.84 22.02 5.70
CA GLU A 287 8.70 23.42 6.13
C GLU A 287 7.91 23.53 7.43
N VAL A 288 8.43 24.33 8.37
CA VAL A 288 7.72 24.74 9.59
C VAL A 288 7.24 26.18 9.44
N MET A 289 5.93 26.39 9.53
CA MET A 289 5.30 27.70 9.40
C MET A 289 4.65 28.14 10.70
N LEU A 290 5.22 29.17 11.32
CA LEU A 290 4.76 29.88 12.53
C LEU A 290 4.30 31.32 12.21
N ASP A 291 3.96 31.59 10.94
CA ASP A 291 3.56 32.93 10.51
C ASP A 291 2.33 33.43 11.28
N GLY A 292 2.44 34.60 11.90
CA GLY A 292 1.34 35.22 12.66
C GLY A 292 1.02 34.56 14.00
N VAL A 293 1.85 33.62 14.47
CA VAL A 293 1.67 32.96 15.78
C VAL A 293 1.66 33.96 16.92
N ARG A 294 0.88 33.67 17.97
CA ARG A 294 0.89 34.40 19.25
C ARG A 294 1.30 33.47 20.39
N GLY A 295 2.55 33.55 20.82
CA GLY A 295 3.05 32.86 22.01
C GLY A 295 2.92 33.77 23.23
N VAL A 296 2.11 33.36 24.21
CA VAL A 296 1.91 34.13 25.46
C VAL A 296 2.89 33.71 26.54
N GLY A 297 3.23 32.41 26.59
CA GLY A 297 4.18 31.84 27.53
C GLY A 297 5.58 31.69 26.93
N GLN A 298 6.36 30.79 27.53
CA GLN A 298 7.71 30.47 27.06
C GLN A 298 7.67 29.70 25.74
N ALA A 299 8.57 30.03 24.81
CA ALA A 299 8.75 29.29 23.57
C ALA A 299 10.19 28.77 23.44
N SER A 300 10.37 27.46 23.51
CA SER A 300 11.69 26.80 23.41
C SER A 300 11.82 26.04 22.10
N PHE A 301 12.87 26.32 21.34
CA PHE A 301 13.28 25.63 20.11
C PHE A 301 14.71 25.11 20.24
N ASP A 302 15.16 24.89 21.47
CA ASP A 302 16.55 24.55 21.75
C ASP A 302 16.94 23.21 21.11
N GLY A 303 18.05 23.22 20.37
CA GLY A 303 18.54 22.05 19.64
C GLY A 303 17.65 21.57 18.50
N ALA A 304 16.62 22.34 18.10
CA ALA A 304 15.81 21.99 16.94
C ALA A 304 16.62 22.08 15.63
N ALA A 305 16.30 21.22 14.67
CA ALA A 305 16.92 21.16 13.35
C ALA A 305 15.87 21.38 12.27
N PHE A 306 15.93 22.53 11.60
CA PHE A 306 15.04 22.93 10.50
C PHE A 306 15.75 22.73 9.16
N THR A 307 15.69 21.52 8.62
CA THR A 307 16.27 21.17 7.32
C THR A 307 15.33 21.55 6.17
N GLY A 308 14.02 21.65 6.40
CA GLY A 308 13.00 22.10 5.44
C GLY A 308 12.69 23.61 5.47
N GLY A 309 13.29 24.37 6.38
CA GLY A 309 13.08 25.81 6.55
C GLY A 309 12.10 26.17 7.67
N LEU A 310 12.24 27.40 8.18
CA LEU A 310 11.39 27.96 9.23
C LEU A 310 10.92 29.37 8.82
N SER A 311 9.61 29.59 8.89
CA SER A 311 9.02 30.93 8.74
C SER A 311 8.25 31.32 10.00
N CYS A 312 8.61 32.47 10.58
CA CYS A 312 8.01 33.06 11.78
C CYS A 312 7.46 34.47 11.50
N ARG A 313 7.09 34.77 10.26
CA ARG A 313 6.78 36.15 9.84
C ARG A 313 5.59 36.69 10.61
N ARG A 314 5.67 37.93 11.07
CA ARG A 314 4.59 38.59 11.85
C ARG A 314 4.17 37.81 13.11
N ALA A 315 5.01 36.90 13.61
CA ALA A 315 4.76 36.24 14.88
C ALA A 315 5.00 37.20 16.05
N GLY A 316 4.32 36.96 17.17
CA GLY A 316 4.50 37.66 18.43
C GLY A 316 4.77 36.67 19.56
N PHE A 317 5.88 36.87 20.27
CA PHE A 317 6.26 36.09 21.44
C PHE A 317 6.33 37.04 22.64
N ALA A 318 5.37 36.93 23.54
CA ALA A 318 5.27 37.76 24.74
C ALA A 318 6.22 37.26 25.85
N GLY A 319 6.44 35.95 25.93
CA GLY A 319 7.37 35.34 26.89
C GLY A 319 8.76 35.06 26.34
N PRO A 320 9.68 34.55 27.18
CA PRO A 320 11.05 34.24 26.79
C PRO A 320 11.09 33.24 25.63
N THR A 321 11.92 33.54 24.63
CA THR A 321 12.07 32.70 23.43
C THR A 321 13.50 32.23 23.25
N SER A 322 13.68 30.92 23.04
CA SER A 322 15.00 30.30 22.98
C SER A 322 15.17 29.46 21.72
N PHE A 323 16.26 29.67 20.99
CA PHE A 323 16.71 28.92 19.82
C PHE A 323 18.17 28.44 20.02
N ARG A 324 18.55 28.09 21.25
CA ARG A 324 19.95 27.75 21.56
C ARG A 324 20.35 26.49 20.81
N ARG A 325 21.50 26.52 20.15
CA ARG A 325 22.02 25.39 19.36
C ARG A 325 21.04 24.90 18.29
N ALA A 326 20.05 25.72 17.89
CA ALA A 326 19.16 25.39 16.79
C ALA A 326 19.93 25.49 15.46
N THR A 327 19.55 24.66 14.49
CA THR A 327 20.19 24.61 13.16
C THR A 327 19.17 24.87 12.07
N PHE A 328 19.53 25.71 11.09
CA PHE A 328 18.66 26.16 10.02
C PHE A 328 19.34 25.88 8.67
N GLY A 329 18.94 24.79 8.02
CA GLY A 329 19.53 24.33 6.75
C GLY A 329 19.05 25.09 5.52
N GLN A 330 17.89 25.73 5.61
CA GLN A 330 17.24 26.49 4.53
C GLN A 330 16.98 27.94 4.95
N PRO A 331 16.66 28.85 4.01
CA PRO A 331 16.33 30.22 4.33
C PRO A 331 15.28 30.31 5.44
N THR A 332 15.57 31.13 6.45
CA THR A 332 14.77 31.28 7.66
C THR A 332 14.37 32.74 7.83
N SER A 333 13.10 32.97 8.13
CA SER A 333 12.52 34.32 8.19
C SER A 333 11.84 34.60 9.52
N PHE A 334 12.26 35.68 10.17
CA PHE A 334 11.61 36.32 11.33
C PHE A 334 11.13 37.74 10.98
N ASP A 335 10.84 37.99 9.70
CA ASP A 335 10.42 39.31 9.25
C ASP A 335 9.17 39.80 9.98
N ALA A 336 9.21 41.03 10.48
CA ALA A 336 8.18 41.65 11.29
C ALA A 336 7.76 40.82 12.53
N THR A 337 8.62 39.93 13.03
CA THR A 337 8.41 39.24 14.31
C THR A 337 8.62 40.20 15.47
N ARG A 338 7.82 40.05 16.54
CA ARG A 338 7.97 40.77 17.81
C ARG A 338 8.34 39.79 18.92
N PHE A 339 9.49 39.99 19.55
CA PHE A 339 9.90 39.32 20.78
C PHE A 339 9.79 40.34 21.91
N GLU A 340 8.77 40.25 22.76
CA GLU A 340 8.56 41.25 23.83
C GLU A 340 9.49 41.04 25.02
N ASP A 341 9.83 39.78 25.32
CA ASP A 341 10.83 39.39 26.32
C ASP A 341 12.16 38.96 25.65
N ALA A 342 13.08 38.41 26.43
CA ALA A 342 14.40 37.98 25.98
C ALA A 342 14.31 36.90 24.89
N ALA A 343 15.06 37.11 23.81
CA ALA A 343 15.21 36.18 22.70
C ALA A 343 16.67 35.75 22.54
N THR A 344 16.94 34.45 22.59
CA THR A 344 18.30 33.92 22.49
C THR A 344 18.47 32.95 21.33
N PHE A 345 19.50 33.20 20.53
CA PHE A 345 20.00 32.39 19.41
C PHE A 345 21.43 31.94 19.69
N ARG A 346 21.77 31.74 20.98
CA ARG A 346 23.14 31.39 21.39
C ARG A 346 23.56 30.07 20.75
N GLU A 347 24.73 30.06 20.13
CA GLU A 347 25.28 28.90 19.40
C GLU A 347 24.36 28.37 18.28
N ALA A 348 23.39 29.17 17.81
CA ALA A 348 22.56 28.79 16.67
C ALA A 348 23.38 28.82 15.37
N VAL A 349 23.03 27.96 14.43
CA VAL A 349 23.72 27.82 13.13
C VAL A 349 22.72 28.05 12.00
N PHE A 350 22.96 29.09 11.21
CA PHE A 350 22.17 29.45 10.02
C PHE A 350 22.97 29.12 8.76
N ASP A 351 22.76 27.92 8.22
CA ASP A 351 23.37 27.50 6.95
C ASP A 351 22.62 28.09 5.76
N GLY A 352 21.30 28.26 5.88
CA GLY A 352 20.49 29.10 5.00
C GLY A 352 20.60 30.59 5.34
N ALA A 353 20.10 31.44 4.43
CA ALA A 353 20.01 32.88 4.69
C ALA A 353 19.05 33.19 5.84
N LEU A 354 19.42 34.14 6.70
CA LEU A 354 18.56 34.64 7.77
C LEU A 354 17.99 36.00 7.38
N SER A 355 16.67 36.15 7.52
CA SER A 355 15.99 37.45 7.46
C SER A 355 15.32 37.77 8.79
N MET A 356 15.62 38.95 9.34
CA MET A 356 15.00 39.55 10.54
C MET A 356 14.58 40.99 10.23
N GLU A 357 14.08 41.23 9.01
CA GLU A 357 13.75 42.58 8.59
C GLU A 357 12.50 43.08 9.32
N HIS A 358 12.54 44.31 9.82
CA HIS A 358 11.46 44.88 10.64
C HIS A 358 11.15 44.08 11.93
N THR A 359 12.03 43.19 12.37
CA THR A 359 11.88 42.49 13.66
C THR A 359 12.06 43.47 14.82
N GLU A 360 11.28 43.29 15.88
CA GLU A 360 11.38 44.06 17.12
C GLU A 360 11.76 43.13 18.29
N PHE A 361 12.88 43.43 18.94
CA PHE A 361 13.30 42.80 20.19
C PHE A 361 13.06 43.80 21.35
N GLY A 362 11.99 43.61 22.11
CA GLY A 362 11.69 44.39 23.31
C GLY A 362 12.61 44.04 24.48
N GLY A 363 12.94 42.75 24.63
CA GLY A 363 13.93 42.25 25.57
C GLY A 363 15.33 42.07 24.97
N SER A 364 16.24 41.49 25.75
CA SER A 364 17.62 41.22 25.31
C SER A 364 17.65 40.25 24.12
N ALA A 365 18.39 40.61 23.08
CA ALA A 365 18.59 39.82 21.87
C ALA A 365 20.02 39.26 21.84
N THR A 366 20.16 37.95 22.06
CA THR A 366 21.48 37.31 22.16
C THR A 366 21.77 36.40 20.97
N PHE A 367 22.82 36.71 20.21
CA PHE A 367 23.39 35.92 19.12
C PHE A 367 24.81 35.43 19.45
N HIS A 368 25.09 35.28 20.75
CA HIS A 368 26.41 34.92 21.25
C HIS A 368 26.89 33.57 20.67
N SER A 369 28.09 33.53 20.09
CA SER A 369 28.63 32.38 19.36
C SER A 369 27.73 31.84 18.23
N ALA A 370 26.76 32.62 17.73
CA ALA A 370 25.94 32.21 16.60
C ALA A 370 26.77 32.21 15.30
N ARG A 371 26.42 31.33 14.37
CA ARG A 371 27.11 31.21 13.08
C ARG A 371 26.12 31.46 11.94
N PHE A 372 26.47 32.42 11.09
CA PHE A 372 25.73 32.77 9.89
C PHE A 372 26.59 32.39 8.68
N THR A 373 26.22 31.29 8.04
CA THR A 373 26.99 30.72 6.93
C THR A 373 26.67 31.42 5.60
N ASN A 374 25.46 31.98 5.51
CA ASN A 374 24.94 32.74 4.38
C ASN A 374 24.57 34.17 4.83
N MET A 375 23.91 34.94 3.95
CA MET A 375 23.50 36.31 4.20
C MET A 375 22.60 36.41 5.45
N ALA A 376 22.89 37.39 6.31
CA ALA A 376 22.11 37.71 7.50
C ALA A 376 21.59 39.15 7.42
N LEU A 377 20.28 39.31 7.32
CA LEU A 377 19.60 40.59 7.16
C LEU A 377 18.92 41.00 8.47
N PHE A 378 19.43 42.07 9.08
CA PHE A 378 18.88 42.77 10.23
C PHE A 378 18.42 44.19 9.86
N ARG A 379 17.91 44.36 8.63
CA ARG A 379 17.49 45.68 8.15
C ARG A 379 16.24 46.14 8.89
N TRP A 380 16.21 47.41 9.27
CA TRP A 380 15.09 47.98 10.02
C TRP A 380 14.74 47.23 11.32
N THR A 381 15.64 46.38 11.82
CA THR A 381 15.46 45.67 13.08
C THR A 381 15.58 46.65 14.24
N VAL A 382 14.71 46.53 15.22
CA VAL A 382 14.75 47.31 16.45
C VAL A 382 15.22 46.43 17.59
N PHE A 383 16.36 46.79 18.19
CA PHE A 383 16.83 46.24 19.45
C PHE A 383 16.48 47.24 20.56
N GLY A 384 15.46 46.91 21.34
CA GLY A 384 14.95 47.72 22.45
C GLY A 384 15.78 47.60 23.73
N ALA A 385 16.43 46.45 23.93
CA ALA A 385 17.38 46.19 25.01
C ALA A 385 18.75 45.76 24.45
N GLU A 386 19.55 45.02 25.22
CA GLU A 386 20.91 44.66 24.81
C GLU A 386 20.92 43.77 23.57
N ALA A 387 21.80 44.09 22.61
CA ALA A 387 22.03 43.31 21.40
C ALA A 387 23.43 42.68 21.45
N LEU A 388 23.51 41.38 21.72
CA LEU A 388 24.78 40.70 22.01
C LEU A 388 25.17 39.75 20.87
N PHE A 389 26.11 40.18 20.03
CA PHE A 389 26.71 39.42 18.92
C PHE A 389 28.12 38.92 19.26
N ASP A 390 28.46 38.83 20.54
CA ASP A 390 29.79 38.42 20.99
C ASP A 390 30.15 37.02 20.44
N ARG A 391 31.35 36.90 19.86
CA ARG A 391 31.85 35.69 19.20
C ARG A 391 30.98 35.17 18.05
N ALA A 392 30.02 35.96 17.55
CA ALA A 392 29.26 35.59 16.37
C ALA A 392 30.16 35.54 15.13
N ARG A 393 29.88 34.62 14.20
CA ARG A 393 30.64 34.47 12.95
C ARG A 393 29.73 34.67 11.76
N PHE A 394 30.06 35.64 10.91
CA PHE A 394 29.41 35.94 9.64
C PHE A 394 30.36 35.58 8.48
N THR A 395 30.05 34.52 7.74
CA THR A 395 30.88 34.10 6.60
C THR A 395 30.42 34.69 5.26
N ASP A 396 29.22 35.28 5.22
CA ASP A 396 28.73 36.08 4.10
C ASP A 396 28.28 37.48 4.60
N ALA A 397 27.59 38.24 3.75
CA ALA A 397 27.13 39.59 4.04
C ALA A 397 26.22 39.66 5.28
N ALA A 398 26.58 40.53 6.22
CA ALA A 398 25.74 40.93 7.34
C ALA A 398 25.24 42.36 7.11
N ASN A 399 23.93 42.57 7.11
CA ASN A 399 23.32 43.87 6.83
C ASN A 399 22.47 44.33 8.01
N PHE A 400 22.92 45.39 8.67
CA PHE A 400 22.24 46.08 9.77
C PHE A 400 21.69 47.44 9.33
N GLY A 401 21.50 47.64 8.03
CA GLY A 401 21.06 48.90 7.46
C GLY A 401 19.75 49.36 8.10
N ARG A 402 19.77 50.60 8.62
CA ARG A 402 18.63 51.23 9.31
C ARG A 402 18.16 50.50 10.57
N ALA A 403 18.95 49.58 11.12
CA ALA A 403 18.71 49.00 12.42
C ALA A 403 18.77 50.08 13.51
N ARG A 404 18.06 49.87 14.62
CA ARG A 404 18.04 50.78 15.77
C ARG A 404 18.41 50.05 17.04
N PHE A 405 19.46 50.51 17.71
CA PHE A 405 19.93 49.98 18.99
C PHE A 405 19.58 50.99 20.11
N HIS A 406 18.63 50.66 20.97
CA HIS A 406 18.19 51.54 22.07
C HIS A 406 19.00 51.31 23.37
N SER A 407 19.82 50.26 23.40
CA SER A 407 20.70 49.92 24.52
C SER A 407 22.02 49.36 23.97
N MET A 408 22.89 48.90 24.86
CA MET A 408 24.21 48.38 24.53
C MET A 408 24.17 47.30 23.43
N ALA A 409 24.97 47.55 22.38
CA ALA A 409 25.24 46.61 21.31
C ALA A 409 26.70 46.16 21.38
N SER A 410 26.94 44.85 21.49
CA SER A 410 28.29 44.28 21.62
C SER A 410 28.58 43.27 20.53
N PHE A 411 29.70 43.47 19.83
CA PHE A 411 30.26 42.59 18.80
C PHE A 411 31.67 42.12 19.20
N ARG A 412 31.90 41.88 20.49
CA ARG A 412 33.23 41.50 20.99
C ARG A 412 33.66 40.16 20.38
N ASP A 413 34.85 40.12 19.82
CA ASP A 413 35.41 38.94 19.15
C ASP A 413 34.51 38.37 18.01
N ALA A 414 33.57 39.18 17.50
CA ALA A 414 32.77 38.81 16.35
C ALA A 414 33.64 38.79 15.07
N GLN A 415 33.40 37.81 14.21
CA GLN A 415 34.17 37.58 12.99
C GLN A 415 33.30 37.87 11.77
N PHE A 416 33.78 38.76 10.91
CA PHE A 416 33.12 39.13 9.66
C PHE A 416 34.05 38.85 8.47
N SER A 417 33.57 38.10 7.49
CA SER A 417 34.35 37.83 6.26
C SER A 417 34.34 39.01 5.28
N ARG A 418 33.36 39.90 5.43
CA ARG A 418 33.24 41.20 4.75
C ARG A 418 32.74 42.23 5.76
N PRO A 419 33.09 43.52 5.65
CA PRO A 419 32.57 44.55 6.53
C PRO A 419 31.03 44.50 6.61
N PRO A 420 30.43 44.62 7.82
CA PRO A 420 28.98 44.67 7.95
C PRO A 420 28.45 45.97 7.33
N GLN A 421 27.31 45.89 6.64
CA GLN A 421 26.64 47.07 6.10
C GLN A 421 25.84 47.72 7.23
N VAL A 422 26.18 48.95 7.62
CA VAL A 422 25.50 49.67 8.70
C VAL A 422 24.82 50.96 8.21
N GLU A 423 24.55 51.05 6.91
CA GLU A 423 23.96 52.24 6.28
C GLU A 423 22.72 52.75 7.03
N GLN A 424 22.80 53.99 7.54
CA GLN A 424 21.72 54.65 8.29
C GLN A 424 21.28 53.92 9.57
N ALA A 425 22.05 52.95 10.07
CA ALA A 425 21.81 52.35 11.37
C ALA A 425 22.05 53.38 12.48
N ARG A 426 21.30 53.29 13.57
CA ARG A 426 21.35 54.23 14.68
C ARG A 426 21.50 53.50 16.00
N ALA A 427 22.25 54.09 16.92
CA ALA A 427 22.37 53.59 18.28
C ALA A 427 22.21 54.75 19.27
N MET A 428 21.56 54.51 20.41
CA MET A 428 21.56 55.49 21.49
C MET A 428 22.98 55.70 22.03
N VAL A 429 23.27 56.86 22.61
CA VAL A 429 24.59 57.13 23.20
C VAL A 429 24.80 56.23 24.42
N ASP A 430 25.65 55.20 24.28
CA ASP A 430 26.06 54.29 25.36
C ASP A 430 27.57 53.97 25.29
N ALA A 431 28.29 54.06 26.42
CA ALA A 431 29.73 53.75 26.49
C ALA A 431 30.04 52.24 26.42
N GLY A 432 29.02 51.41 26.59
CA GLY A 432 29.06 49.96 26.52
C GLY A 432 29.16 49.41 25.09
N HIS A 433 28.85 50.21 24.06
CA HIS A 433 28.92 49.74 22.68
C HIS A 433 30.29 49.16 22.31
N ARG A 434 30.29 48.04 21.60
CA ARG A 434 31.48 47.42 21.01
C ARG A 434 31.18 47.11 19.55
N TRP A 435 31.51 48.03 18.66
CA TRP A 435 31.24 47.88 17.23
C TRP A 435 32.28 47.00 16.53
N PRO A 436 31.92 46.36 15.40
CA PRO A 436 32.88 45.66 14.54
C PRO A 436 34.00 46.59 14.05
N ALA A 437 35.14 46.02 13.71
CA ALA A 437 36.22 46.78 13.09
C ALA A 437 35.76 47.38 11.75
N GLY A 438 36.09 48.66 11.51
CA GLY A 438 35.64 49.40 10.33
C GLY A 438 34.27 50.08 10.47
N THR A 439 33.60 49.96 11.62
CA THR A 439 32.39 50.75 11.89
C THR A 439 32.77 52.06 12.58
N VAL A 440 32.40 53.19 11.97
CA VAL A 440 32.55 54.52 12.56
C VAL A 440 31.20 55.00 13.08
N THR A 441 31.20 55.74 14.19
CA THR A 441 30.00 56.37 14.73
C THR A 441 30.13 57.88 14.68
N GLU A 442 29.15 58.55 14.09
CA GLU A 442 28.98 60.00 14.11
C GLU A 442 27.85 60.36 15.07
N ARG A 443 27.94 61.51 15.74
CA ARG A 443 26.84 61.98 16.60
C ARG A 443 25.77 62.63 15.73
N LEU A 444 24.53 62.13 15.82
CA LEU A 444 23.38 62.70 15.11
C LEU A 444 22.72 63.80 15.94
N ASP A 445 22.49 63.51 17.24
CA ASP A 445 21.96 64.43 18.24
C ASP A 445 22.46 64.02 19.65
N ASP A 446 21.87 64.58 20.72
CA ASP A 446 22.28 64.28 22.10
C ASP A 446 21.97 62.83 22.54
N GLU A 447 21.00 62.19 21.90
CA GLU A 447 20.54 60.84 22.23
C GLU A 447 21.06 59.79 21.25
N TRP A 448 21.29 60.14 19.98
CA TRP A 448 21.54 59.20 18.91
C TRP A 448 22.91 59.37 18.23
N LEU A 449 23.51 58.22 17.95
CA LEU A 449 24.65 58.01 17.07
C LEU A 449 24.16 57.47 15.72
N LEU A 450 24.76 57.94 14.64
CA LEU A 450 24.64 57.39 13.30
C LEU A 450 25.84 56.49 13.03
N LEU A 451 25.59 55.27 12.57
CA LEU A 451 26.66 54.37 12.13
C LEU A 451 26.94 54.61 10.65
N VAL A 452 28.22 54.65 10.31
CA VAL A 452 28.71 54.90 8.96
C VAL A 452 29.74 53.82 8.60
N ASP A 453 29.66 53.32 7.37
CA ASP A 453 30.67 52.43 6.81
C ASP A 453 31.97 53.25 6.61
N SER A 454 33.11 52.75 7.12
CA SER A 454 34.42 53.44 7.01
C SER A 454 34.98 53.50 5.60
#